data_AF-A0A9W7MDU9-F1
#
_entry.id   AF-A0A9W7MDU9-F1
#
_cell.length_a   1.000
_cell.length_b   1.000
_cell.length_c   1.000
_cell.angle_alpha   90.00
_cell.angle_beta   90.00
_cell.angle_gamma   90.00
#
_symmetry.space_group_name_H-M   'P 1'
#
loop_
_entity.id
_entity.type
_entity.pdbx_description
1 polymer ?
#
loop_
_entity_poly.entity_id
_entity_poly.type
_entity_poly.pdbx_seq_one_letter_code
_entity_poly.pdbx_strand_id
1 'polypeptide(L)'
;MFQFFYHLLHRRGYGVLVAGVLHWVMPPRVKLGIFRKKIVGFDLGTEEFTEVPQPEGAERGFLLDVGVLEGCLCAVCNYDQVNIDVWVMKEYGVKESWTRLLSVKKTRVINPLTFLKPLAYSKYRDKVLLEVNNQKFVWYDLQKKKMRSVKIGGNLGTFGAEVYVGSLIQIEDPKIAENQKDDFLSQGFKLVL
;
A
#
# COMPACT_ATOMS: atom_id res chain seq x y z
N MET A 1 -2.41 -17.51 25.13
CA MET A 1 -1.03 -17.21 24.68
C MET A 1 -1.07 -17.09 23.16
N PHE A 2 -1.17 -15.87 22.63
CA PHE A 2 -1.27 -15.61 21.19
C PHE A 2 0.13 -15.47 20.61
N GLN A 3 0.57 -16.44 19.81
CA GLN A 3 1.87 -16.41 19.15
C GLN A 3 1.66 -16.03 17.68
N PHE A 4 1.87 -14.76 17.33
CA PHE A 4 1.93 -14.32 15.95
C PHE A 4 3.34 -14.61 15.39
N PHE A 5 3.45 -15.57 14.47
CA PHE A 5 4.66 -15.80 13.71
C PHE A 5 4.75 -14.76 12.57
N TYR A 6 5.69 -13.82 12.71
CA TYR A 6 6.03 -12.80 11.70
C TYR A 6 6.61 -13.45 10.44
N HIS A 7 5.76 -13.90 9.53
CA HIS A 7 6.19 -14.22 8.18
C HIS A 7 5.93 -13.02 7.28
N LEU A 8 6.92 -12.14 7.17
CA LEU A 8 7.01 -11.19 6.06
C LEU A 8 7.38 -11.98 4.81
N LEU A 9 6.40 -12.25 3.95
CA LEU A 9 6.64 -12.93 2.67
C LEU A 9 7.36 -11.98 1.71
N HIS A 10 8.66 -12.17 1.57
CA HIS A 10 9.60 -11.35 0.79
C HIS A 10 9.34 -11.30 -0.73
N ARG A 11 8.25 -11.88 -1.24
CA ARG A 11 7.98 -11.82 -2.69
C ARG A 11 7.00 -10.74 -3.12
N ARG A 12 6.14 -10.21 -2.24
CA ARG A 12 4.99 -9.41 -2.68
C ARG A 12 4.45 -8.34 -1.73
N GLY A 13 4.79 -8.36 -0.43
CA GLY A 13 4.13 -7.54 0.58
C GLY A 13 5.01 -6.44 1.13
N TYR A 14 4.77 -5.20 0.72
CA TYR A 14 5.09 -4.06 1.57
C TYR A 14 3.93 -3.88 2.54
N GLY A 15 4.27 -3.74 3.82
CA GLY A 15 3.31 -3.15 4.74
C GLY A 15 3.07 -1.70 4.34
N VAL A 16 1.83 -1.22 4.46
CA VAL A 16 1.49 0.17 4.14
C VAL A 16 1.04 0.91 5.39
N LEU A 17 1.55 2.13 5.57
CA LEU A 17 1.20 2.97 6.71
C LEU A 17 0.04 3.89 6.33
N VAL A 18 -1.07 3.80 7.05
CA VAL A 18 -2.23 4.68 6.90
C VAL A 18 -2.78 4.97 8.29
N ALA A 19 -3.10 6.23 8.58
CA ALA A 19 -3.68 6.66 9.86
C ALA A 19 -2.89 6.19 11.11
N GLY A 20 -1.56 6.13 11.04
CA GLY A 20 -0.70 5.66 12.14
C GLY A 20 -0.65 4.13 12.31
N VAL A 21 -1.33 3.38 11.45
CA VAL A 21 -1.42 1.92 11.52
C VAL A 21 -0.67 1.29 10.34
N LEU A 22 0.21 0.33 10.63
CA LEU A 22 0.92 -0.45 9.63
C LEU A 22 0.08 -1.65 9.18
N HIS A 23 -0.21 -1.75 7.88
CA HIS A 23 -1.13 -2.75 7.33
C HIS A 23 -0.44 -3.75 6.42
N TRP A 24 -0.84 -5.01 6.48
CA TRP A 24 -0.44 -6.01 5.49
C TRP A 24 -1.49 -7.10 5.33
N VAL A 25 -1.31 -7.92 4.29
CA VAL A 25 -2.17 -9.08 4.05
C VAL A 25 -1.65 -10.29 4.82
N MET A 26 -2.48 -10.82 5.70
CA MET A 26 -2.25 -12.10 6.35
C MET A 26 -2.79 -13.24 5.46
N PRO A 27 -1.95 -14.20 5.03
CA PRO A 27 -2.42 -15.34 4.25
C PRO A 27 -3.28 -16.28 5.10
N PRO A 28 -4.07 -17.20 4.49
CA PRO A 28 -4.82 -18.20 5.23
C PRO A 28 -3.89 -19.02 6.15
N ARG A 29 -4.33 -19.23 7.39
CA ARG A 29 -3.66 -20.09 8.38
C ARG A 29 -4.65 -21.16 8.81
N VAL A 30 -4.79 -22.21 7.98
CA VAL A 30 -5.76 -23.30 8.19
C VAL A 30 -5.60 -23.95 9.57
N LYS A 31 -4.36 -24.14 10.04
CA LYS A 31 -4.05 -24.68 11.38
C LYS A 31 -4.57 -23.82 12.54
N LEU A 32 -4.82 -22.54 12.29
CA LEU A 32 -5.34 -21.57 13.27
C LEU A 32 -6.83 -21.25 13.02
N GLY A 33 -7.54 -22.00 12.18
CA GLY A 33 -8.93 -21.73 11.82
C GLY A 33 -9.13 -20.52 10.89
N ILE A 34 -8.06 -19.98 10.33
CA ILE A 34 -8.11 -18.82 9.42
C ILE A 34 -8.11 -19.34 7.98
N PHE A 35 -9.28 -19.45 7.37
CA PHE A 35 -9.45 -20.05 6.04
C PHE A 35 -9.29 -19.07 4.88
N ARG A 36 -9.28 -17.76 5.16
CA ARG A 36 -9.29 -16.69 4.16
C ARG A 36 -8.17 -15.69 4.43
N LYS A 37 -7.76 -14.97 3.38
CA LYS A 37 -6.82 -13.85 3.51
C LYS A 37 -7.47 -12.74 4.32
N LYS A 38 -6.73 -12.12 5.23
CA LYS A 38 -7.20 -11.00 6.05
C LYS A 38 -6.30 -9.78 5.83
N ILE A 39 -6.85 -8.59 5.97
CA ILE A 39 -6.04 -7.38 6.13
C ILE A 39 -5.92 -7.17 7.62
N VAL A 40 -4.69 -7.05 8.11
CA VAL A 40 -4.42 -6.79 9.52
C VAL A 40 -3.62 -5.50 9.62
N GLY A 41 -3.86 -4.77 10.69
CA GLY A 41 -3.15 -3.56 11.08
C GLY A 41 -2.41 -3.78 12.39
N PHE A 42 -1.27 -3.11 12.55
CA PHE A 42 -0.60 -2.90 13.84
C PHE A 42 -0.54 -1.39 14.09
N ASP A 43 -1.26 -0.95 15.11
CA ASP A 43 -1.32 0.45 15.49
C ASP A 43 -0.02 0.84 16.20
N LEU A 44 0.70 1.81 15.65
CA LEU A 44 2.00 2.20 16.20
C LEU A 44 1.87 3.06 17.48
N GLY A 45 0.70 3.62 17.74
CA GLY A 45 0.43 4.42 18.93
C GLY A 45 -0.05 3.58 20.11
N THR A 46 -0.94 2.62 19.86
CA THR A 46 -1.46 1.73 20.91
C THR A 46 -0.69 0.43 21.05
N GLU A 47 0.16 0.08 20.08
CA GLU A 47 0.87 -1.19 19.98
C GLU A 47 -0.05 -2.41 19.91
N GLU A 48 -1.26 -2.23 19.36
CA GLU A 48 -2.27 -3.29 19.25
C GLU A 48 -2.49 -3.75 17.80
N PHE A 49 -2.82 -5.05 17.66
CA PHE A 49 -3.22 -5.61 16.38
C PHE A 49 -4.72 -5.46 16.16
N THR A 50 -5.09 -5.07 14.94
CA THR A 50 -6.49 -4.96 14.53
C THR A 50 -6.73 -5.73 13.24
N GLU A 51 -7.91 -6.35 13.11
CA GLU A 51 -8.38 -6.84 11.82
C GLU A 51 -9.08 -5.69 11.11
N VAL A 52 -8.64 -5.37 9.89
CA VAL A 52 -9.27 -4.31 9.09
C VAL A 52 -10.46 -4.88 8.33
N PRO A 53 -11.63 -4.24 8.38
CA PRO A 53 -12.78 -4.65 7.58
C PRO A 53 -12.42 -4.67 6.10
N GLN A 54 -12.76 -5.76 5.41
CA GLN A 54 -12.47 -5.92 3.98
C GLN A 54 -13.63 -5.43 3.10
N PRO A 55 -13.37 -4.96 1.87
CA PRO A 55 -14.42 -4.63 0.92
C PRO A 55 -15.25 -5.85 0.55
N GLU A 56 -16.50 -5.63 0.15
CA GLU A 56 -17.42 -6.70 -0.22
C GLU A 56 -16.86 -7.55 -1.36
N GLY A 57 -16.85 -8.87 -1.17
CA GLY A 57 -16.39 -9.82 -2.18
C GLY A 57 -14.88 -10.03 -2.19
N ALA A 58 -14.07 -9.27 -1.43
CA ALA A 58 -12.61 -9.44 -1.35
C ALA A 58 -12.19 -10.87 -0.96
N GLU A 59 -13.02 -11.55 -0.16
CA GLU A 59 -12.82 -12.92 0.28
C GLU A 59 -12.84 -13.96 -0.85
N ARG A 60 -13.45 -13.61 -1.99
CA ARG A 60 -13.46 -14.42 -3.22
C ARG A 60 -12.21 -14.21 -4.07
N GLY A 61 -11.36 -13.24 -3.72
CA GLY A 61 -10.14 -12.89 -4.44
C GLY A 61 -9.08 -13.99 -4.40
N PHE A 62 -8.61 -14.39 -5.57
CA PHE A 62 -7.47 -15.31 -5.72
C PHE A 62 -6.19 -14.69 -5.14
N LEU A 63 -5.93 -13.42 -5.41
CA LEU A 63 -4.90 -12.62 -4.73
C LEU A 63 -5.53 -11.39 -4.08
N LEU A 64 -4.99 -11.02 -2.92
CA LEU A 64 -5.33 -9.81 -2.20
C LEU A 64 -4.02 -9.08 -1.90
N ASP A 65 -4.00 -7.78 -2.15
CA ASP A 65 -2.89 -6.89 -1.81
C ASP A 65 -3.41 -5.59 -1.18
N VAL A 66 -2.49 -4.84 -0.56
CA VAL A 66 -2.77 -3.53 0.04
C VAL A 66 -1.91 -2.44 -0.58
N GLY A 67 -2.42 -1.22 -0.61
CA GLY A 67 -1.74 -0.05 -1.15
C GLY A 67 -2.19 1.23 -0.46
N VAL A 68 -1.59 2.36 -0.86
CA VAL A 68 -2.00 3.69 -0.41
C VAL A 68 -2.28 4.54 -1.64
N LEU A 69 -3.39 5.27 -1.63
CA LEU A 69 -3.71 6.27 -2.63
C LEU A 69 -4.16 7.54 -1.93
N GLU A 70 -3.34 8.59 -2.00
CA GLU A 70 -3.58 9.88 -1.33
C GLU A 70 -3.92 9.74 0.16
N GLY A 71 -3.18 8.88 0.88
CA GLY A 71 -3.37 8.66 2.31
C GLY A 71 -4.54 7.73 2.65
N CYS A 72 -5.34 7.27 1.68
CA CYS A 72 -6.37 6.26 1.91
C CYS A 72 -5.81 4.84 1.72
N LEU A 73 -6.23 3.93 2.60
CA LEU A 73 -5.93 2.50 2.46
C LEU A 73 -6.63 1.95 1.21
N CYS A 74 -5.89 1.21 0.40
CA CYS A 74 -6.40 0.54 -0.79
C CYS A 74 -6.32 -0.97 -0.62
N ALA A 75 -7.30 -1.68 -1.20
CA ALA A 75 -7.28 -3.12 -1.35
C ALA A 75 -7.33 -3.48 -2.83
N VAL A 76 -6.42 -4.34 -3.27
CA VAL A 76 -6.33 -4.81 -4.66
C VAL A 76 -6.75 -6.27 -4.69
N CYS A 77 -7.93 -6.53 -5.24
CA CYS A 77 -8.55 -7.84 -5.29
C CYS A 77 -8.46 -8.39 -6.71
N ASN A 78 -7.64 -9.41 -6.92
CA ASN A 78 -7.55 -10.12 -8.19
C ASN A 78 -8.40 -11.39 -8.12
N TYR A 79 -9.52 -11.40 -8.86
CA TYR A 79 -10.51 -12.47 -8.87
C TYR A 79 -10.17 -13.59 -9.87
N ASP A 80 -8.88 -13.88 -10.01
CA ASP A 80 -8.36 -14.73 -11.07
C ASP A 80 -9.01 -14.40 -12.43
N GLN A 81 -9.55 -15.37 -13.18
CA GLN A 81 -9.88 -15.33 -14.61
C GLN A 81 -10.88 -14.24 -15.03
N VAL A 82 -11.35 -13.42 -14.09
CA VAL A 82 -12.37 -12.40 -14.29
C VAL A 82 -11.77 -10.99 -14.40
N ASN A 83 -11.32 -10.42 -13.29
CA ASN A 83 -10.95 -9.00 -13.18
C ASN A 83 -10.05 -8.74 -11.96
N ILE A 84 -9.41 -7.57 -11.98
CA ILE A 84 -8.73 -7.00 -10.81
C ILE A 84 -9.49 -5.74 -10.41
N ASP A 85 -10.00 -5.71 -9.18
CA ASP A 85 -10.64 -4.54 -8.61
C ASP A 85 -9.69 -3.84 -7.65
N VAL A 86 -9.65 -2.51 -7.73
CA VAL A 86 -8.98 -1.67 -6.75
C VAL A 86 -10.05 -0.93 -5.95
N TRP A 87 -10.01 -1.13 -4.65
CA TRP A 87 -10.90 -0.52 -3.67
C TRP A 87 -10.14 0.53 -2.86
N VAL A 88 -10.83 1.59 -2.45
CA VAL A 88 -10.29 2.66 -1.59
C VAL A 88 -11.22 2.84 -0.40
N MET A 89 -10.67 2.78 0.81
CA MET A 89 -11.36 3.04 2.07
C MET A 89 -11.39 4.56 2.28
N LYS A 90 -12.56 5.18 2.10
CA LYS A 90 -12.71 6.64 2.18
C LYS A 90 -12.63 7.16 3.61
N GLU A 91 -13.11 6.36 4.56
CA GLU A 91 -13.05 6.64 5.99
C GLU A 91 -12.36 5.46 6.66
N TYR A 92 -11.21 5.72 7.27
CA TYR A 92 -10.39 4.67 7.84
C TYR A 92 -11.15 3.86 8.90
N GLY A 93 -11.06 2.53 8.84
CA GLY A 93 -11.75 1.61 9.74
C GLY A 93 -13.24 1.40 9.46
N VAL A 94 -13.88 2.21 8.60
CA VAL A 94 -15.31 2.09 8.29
C VAL A 94 -15.51 1.20 7.07
N LYS A 95 -16.14 0.04 7.27
CA LYS A 95 -16.34 -0.98 6.21
C LYS A 95 -17.17 -0.43 5.04
N GLU A 96 -18.22 0.32 5.34
CA GLU A 96 -19.16 0.88 4.38
C GLU A 96 -18.50 1.98 3.52
N SER A 97 -17.35 2.50 3.94
CA SER A 97 -16.60 3.52 3.21
C SER A 97 -15.73 2.94 2.07
N TRP A 98 -15.64 1.61 1.97
CA TRP A 98 -14.95 0.98 0.86
C TRP A 98 -15.68 1.25 -0.45
N THR A 99 -15.01 1.98 -1.34
CA THR A 99 -15.52 2.29 -2.67
C THR A 99 -14.66 1.63 -3.73
N ARG A 100 -15.28 0.95 -4.70
CA ARG A 100 -14.54 0.39 -5.83
C ARG A 100 -14.13 1.52 -6.77
N LEU A 101 -12.85 1.84 -6.79
CA LEU A 101 -12.29 2.90 -7.61
C LEU A 101 -12.27 2.50 -9.09
N LEU A 102 -11.79 1.29 -9.38
CA LEU A 102 -11.71 0.78 -10.75
C LEU A 102 -11.81 -0.74 -10.78
N SER A 103 -12.18 -1.24 -11.96
CA SER A 103 -12.26 -2.66 -12.27
C SER A 103 -11.60 -2.90 -13.62
N VAL A 104 -10.48 -3.63 -13.62
CA VAL A 104 -9.74 -3.93 -14.83
C VAL A 104 -10.00 -5.37 -15.24
N LYS A 105 -10.70 -5.53 -16.36
CA LYS A 105 -10.88 -6.84 -16.98
C LYS A 105 -9.52 -7.37 -17.44
N LYS A 106 -9.34 -8.68 -17.37
CA LYS A 106 -8.15 -9.32 -17.91
C LYS A 106 -8.02 -9.03 -19.41
N THR A 107 -6.79 -8.73 -19.81
CA THR A 107 -6.38 -8.48 -21.20
C THR A 107 -5.03 -9.15 -21.41
N ARG A 108 -4.44 -9.13 -22.62
CA ARG A 108 -3.06 -9.61 -22.80
C ARG A 108 -2.04 -8.91 -21.88
N VAL A 109 -2.36 -7.69 -21.41
CA VAL A 109 -1.52 -6.87 -20.53
C VAL A 109 -1.70 -7.21 -19.04
N ILE A 110 -2.84 -7.80 -18.68
CA ILE A 110 -3.25 -8.13 -17.31
C ILE A 110 -3.71 -9.59 -17.24
N ASN A 111 -2.89 -10.42 -16.63
CA ASN A 111 -3.06 -11.85 -16.48
C ASN A 111 -3.35 -12.24 -15.01
N PRO A 112 -3.58 -13.54 -14.69
CA PRO A 112 -3.88 -14.00 -13.33
C PRO A 112 -2.91 -13.56 -12.24
N LEU A 113 -1.64 -13.41 -12.58
CA LEU A 113 -0.58 -13.09 -11.62
C LEU A 113 -0.24 -11.59 -11.63
N THR A 114 -1.07 -10.77 -12.28
CA THR A 114 -0.81 -9.34 -12.38
C THR A 114 -1.00 -8.66 -11.04
N PHE A 115 0.07 -8.01 -10.60
CA PHE A 115 0.10 -7.08 -9.49
C PHE A 115 -0.21 -5.69 -10.01
N LEU A 116 -1.10 -4.99 -9.32
CA LEU A 116 -1.43 -3.59 -9.56
C LEU A 116 -1.24 -2.84 -8.25
N LYS A 117 -0.46 -1.76 -8.28
CA LYS A 117 -0.35 -0.83 -7.15
C LYS A 117 -0.84 0.55 -7.60
N PRO A 118 -1.92 1.08 -7.01
CA PRO A 118 -2.28 2.48 -7.24
C PRO A 118 -1.24 3.40 -6.61
N LEU A 119 -0.82 4.42 -7.35
CA LEU A 119 0.19 5.36 -6.89
C LEU A 119 -0.39 6.76 -6.67
N ALA A 120 -1.03 7.33 -7.70
CA ALA A 120 -1.49 8.71 -7.65
C ALA A 120 -2.68 8.94 -8.59
N TYR A 121 -3.49 9.93 -8.27
CA TYR A 121 -4.39 10.52 -9.24
C TYR A 121 -3.64 11.47 -10.17
N SER A 122 -4.12 11.57 -11.40
CA SER A 122 -3.79 12.71 -12.27
C SER A 122 -4.30 14.02 -11.67
N LYS A 123 -3.77 15.16 -12.16
CA LYS A 123 -4.18 16.50 -11.74
C LYS A 123 -5.70 16.72 -11.77
N TYR A 124 -6.38 16.18 -12.79
CA TYR A 124 -7.83 16.33 -12.97
C TYR A 124 -8.63 15.18 -12.35
N ARG A 125 -7.98 14.23 -11.67
CA ARG A 125 -8.58 13.03 -11.06
C ARG A 125 -9.40 12.17 -12.02
N ASP A 126 -9.22 12.32 -13.33
CA ASP A 126 -9.87 11.53 -14.37
C ASP A 126 -9.10 10.23 -14.68
N LYS A 127 -7.82 10.19 -14.29
CA LYS A 127 -6.92 9.05 -14.41
C LYS A 127 -6.23 8.69 -13.10
N VAL A 128 -5.87 7.42 -12.96
CA VAL A 128 -5.04 6.86 -11.88
C VAL A 128 -3.76 6.29 -12.46
N LEU A 129 -2.62 6.62 -11.86
CA LEU A 129 -1.34 6.01 -12.18
C LEU A 129 -1.22 4.70 -11.43
N LEU A 130 -0.98 3.62 -12.17
CA LEU A 130 -0.79 2.28 -11.63
C LEU A 130 0.61 1.80 -11.96
N GLU A 131 1.27 1.19 -10.98
CA GLU A 131 2.40 0.29 -11.22
C GLU A 131 1.87 -1.10 -11.53
N VAL A 132 2.45 -1.77 -12.53
CA VAL A 132 2.09 -3.12 -12.95
C VAL A 132 3.30 -4.02 -12.88
N ASN A 133 3.22 -5.10 -12.10
CA ASN A 133 4.24 -6.14 -11.95
C ASN A 133 5.66 -5.60 -11.66
N ASN A 134 5.80 -4.46 -10.98
CA ASN A 134 7.11 -3.89 -10.64
C ASN A 134 7.98 -3.65 -11.89
N GLN A 135 7.36 -3.35 -13.03
CA GLN A 135 8.03 -3.34 -14.35
C GLN A 135 7.59 -2.19 -15.25
N LYS A 136 6.36 -1.70 -15.08
CA LYS A 136 5.83 -0.63 -15.93
C LYS A 136 4.81 0.19 -15.18
N PHE A 137 4.65 1.42 -15.64
CA PHE A 137 3.58 2.30 -15.22
C PHE A 137 2.51 2.41 -16.31
N VAL A 138 1.25 2.51 -15.89
CA VAL A 138 0.12 2.75 -16.80
C VAL A 138 -0.79 3.81 -16.20
N TRP A 139 -1.27 4.72 -17.05
CA TRP A 139 -2.42 5.56 -16.74
C TRP A 139 -3.69 4.77 -17.03
N TYR A 140 -4.55 4.61 -16.04
CA TYR A 140 -5.91 4.11 -16.21
C TYR A 140 -6.89 5.29 -16.23
N ASP A 141 -7.60 5.46 -17.35
CA ASP A 141 -8.69 6.43 -17.50
C ASP A 141 -9.97 5.89 -16.86
N LEU A 142 -10.44 6.54 -15.80
CA LEU A 142 -11.57 6.08 -14.99
C LEU A 142 -12.89 6.09 -15.77
N GLN A 143 -13.06 7.04 -16.69
CA GLN A 143 -14.26 7.20 -17.50
C GLN A 143 -14.25 6.25 -18.70
N LYS A 144 -13.16 6.26 -19.46
CA LYS A 144 -13.01 5.46 -20.68
C LYS A 144 -12.68 3.99 -20.40
N LYS A 145 -12.28 3.66 -19.17
CA LYS A 145 -11.85 2.32 -18.72
C LYS A 145 -10.73 1.76 -19.61
N LYS A 146 -9.78 2.62 -19.97
CA LYS A 146 -8.65 2.31 -20.86
C LYS A 146 -7.32 2.55 -20.16
N MET A 147 -6.35 1.69 -20.47
CA MET A 147 -4.98 1.83 -20.01
C MET A 147 -4.08 2.41 -21.09
N ARG A 148 -3.14 3.25 -20.69
CA ARG A 148 -2.06 3.77 -21.54
C ARG A 148 -0.74 3.65 -20.82
N SER A 149 0.23 2.97 -21.44
CA SER A 149 1.58 2.83 -20.88
C SER A 149 2.27 4.19 -20.73
N VAL A 150 2.98 4.35 -19.62
CA VAL A 150 3.87 5.48 -19.36
C VAL A 150 5.30 5.01 -19.58
N LYS A 151 6.05 5.73 -20.40
CA LYS A 151 7.48 5.48 -20.59
C LYS A 151 8.25 6.37 -19.63
N ILE A 152 9.08 5.76 -18.81
CA ILE A 152 10.08 6.47 -18.00
C ILE A 152 11.44 6.12 -18.61
N GLY A 153 12.31 7.12 -18.72
CA GLY A 153 13.68 6.90 -19.23
C GLY A 153 14.48 6.02 -18.27
N GLY A 154 15.39 5.23 -18.82
CA GLY A 154 16.20 4.26 -18.08
C GLY A 154 15.75 2.81 -18.34
N ASN A 155 16.70 1.93 -18.63
CA ASN A 155 16.44 0.51 -18.83
C ASN A 155 16.36 -0.20 -17.46
N LEU A 156 15.24 0.00 -16.76
CA LEU A 156 15.02 -0.61 -15.46
C LEU A 156 14.33 -1.96 -15.66
N GLY A 157 15.00 -3.05 -15.28
CA GLY A 157 14.44 -4.41 -15.37
C GLY A 157 13.22 -4.58 -14.46
N THR A 158 13.43 -4.49 -13.14
CA THR A 158 12.37 -4.48 -12.13
C THR A 158 12.58 -3.30 -11.19
N PHE A 159 11.52 -2.60 -10.83
CA PHE A 159 11.54 -1.46 -9.92
C PHE A 159 10.30 -1.45 -9.02
N GLY A 160 10.36 -0.73 -7.90
CA GLY A 160 9.19 -0.34 -7.13
C GLY A 160 9.09 1.18 -7.07
N ALA A 161 7.87 1.71 -7.05
CA ALA A 161 7.60 3.11 -6.80
C ALA A 161 6.90 3.31 -5.46
N GLU A 162 7.34 4.35 -4.75
CA GLU A 162 6.65 4.88 -3.58
C GLU A 162 6.34 6.35 -3.82
N VAL A 163 5.18 6.79 -3.33
CA VAL A 163 4.80 8.20 -3.33
C VAL A 163 5.23 8.77 -1.98
N TYR A 164 6.07 9.80 -2.02
CA TYR A 164 6.45 10.55 -0.83
C TYR A 164 5.84 11.95 -0.90
N VAL A 165 5.47 12.48 0.27
CA VAL A 165 5.18 13.90 0.43
C VAL A 165 6.50 14.55 0.85
N GLY A 166 7.00 15.49 0.05
CA GLY A 166 8.22 16.22 0.38
C GLY A 166 8.06 16.99 1.69
N SER A 167 9.04 16.89 2.57
CA SER A 167 9.17 17.80 3.71
C SER A 167 9.89 19.07 3.25
N LEU A 168 9.42 20.25 3.69
CA LEU A 168 10.12 21.53 3.48
C LEU A 168 11.31 21.71 4.43
N ILE A 169 11.60 20.72 5.28
CA ILE A 169 12.79 20.74 6.13
C ILE A 169 13.98 20.36 5.25
N GLN A 170 14.82 21.36 4.98
CA GLN A 170 16.10 21.14 4.33
C GLN A 170 16.97 20.32 5.30
N ILE A 171 17.38 19.12 4.89
CA ILE A 171 18.38 18.37 5.64
C ILE A 171 19.69 19.15 5.46
N GLU A 172 20.11 19.85 6.51
CA GLU A 172 21.40 20.52 6.52
C GLU A 172 22.49 19.47 6.33
N ASP A 173 23.28 19.63 5.28
CA ASP A 173 24.41 18.77 4.99
C ASP A 173 25.39 18.90 6.19
N PRO A 174 25.73 17.81 6.91
CA PRO A 174 26.54 17.91 8.14
C PRO A 174 27.94 18.48 7.91
N LYS A 175 28.34 18.70 6.65
CA LYS A 175 29.58 19.40 6.26
C LYS A 175 29.47 20.93 6.33
N ILE A 176 28.27 21.50 6.52
CA ILE A 176 28.05 22.95 6.61
C ILE A 176 27.73 23.40 8.05
N ALA A 177 27.37 22.47 8.94
CA ALA A 177 27.00 22.74 10.34
C ALA A 177 28.20 22.74 11.32
N GLU A 178 29.40 23.12 10.88
CA GLU A 178 30.58 23.11 11.78
C GLU A 178 30.75 24.40 12.61
N ASN A 179 29.76 25.30 12.66
CA ASN A 179 29.92 26.58 13.38
C ASN A 179 28.79 27.03 14.32
N GLN A 180 27.86 26.14 14.71
CA GLN A 180 27.03 26.39 15.90
C GLN A 180 26.88 25.09 16.70
N LYS A 181 27.63 24.98 17.80
CA LYS A 181 27.39 23.96 18.82
C LYS A 181 26.11 24.33 19.55
N ASP A 182 25.02 23.65 19.26
CA ASP A 182 23.83 23.69 20.09
C ASP A 182 23.94 22.66 21.21
N ASP A 183 23.87 23.14 22.45
CA ASP A 183 23.98 22.38 23.71
C ASP A 183 22.77 21.46 23.99
N PHE A 184 22.08 20.98 22.95
CA PHE A 184 20.85 20.20 23.07
C PHE A 184 21.04 18.87 23.83
N LEU A 185 22.26 18.32 23.85
CA LEU A 185 22.59 17.09 24.60
C LEU A 185 22.91 17.33 26.08
N SER A 186 22.88 18.58 26.57
CA SER A 186 23.21 18.91 27.97
C SER A 186 22.06 18.66 28.96
N GLN A 187 20.83 18.37 28.49
CA GLN A 187 19.73 17.97 29.36
C GLN A 187 19.36 16.50 29.12
N GLY A 188 19.93 15.64 29.96
CA GLY A 188 19.84 14.18 29.82
C GLY A 188 18.43 13.61 29.93
N PHE A 189 18.13 12.65 29.06
CA PHE A 189 17.03 11.72 29.22
C PHE A 189 17.37 10.73 30.34
N LYS A 190 16.66 10.80 31.47
CA LYS A 190 16.65 9.72 32.47
C LYS A 190 15.69 8.63 32.00
N LEU A 191 16.21 7.50 31.53
CA LEU A 191 15.46 6.25 31.52
C LEU A 191 15.26 5.82 32.98
N VAL A 192 14.00 5.71 33.40
CA VAL A 192 13.64 4.99 34.62
C VAL A 192 13.34 3.56 34.19
N LEU A 193 14.17 2.62 34.64
CA LEU A 193 13.88 1.18 34.61
C LEU A 193 12.90 0.82 35.72
#